data_AF-A0AAE1GBQ9-F1
#
_entry.id   AF-A0AAE1GBQ9-F1
#
_cell.length_a   1.000
_cell.length_b   1.000
_cell.length_c   1.000
_cell.angle_alpha   90.00
_cell.angle_beta   90.00
_cell.angle_gamma   90.00
#
_symmetry.space_group_name_H-M   'P 1'
#
loop_
_entity.id
_entity.type
_entity.pdbx_description
1 polymer ?
#
loop_
_entity_poly.entity_id
_entity_poly.type
_entity_poly.pdbx_seq_one_letter_code
_entity_poly.pdbx_strand_id
1 'polypeptide(L)'
;MTTAISPRDKAPALTYQQKLTLVNLIIEHKVVLSRDNDYDNINKKKAGWKKITECFNSTYPFQEKKNETQLKRSWEYIRNKLKKLHGEYIKKKRATGGGPPPTPPKYGALMEATASLIGYELEFADQQYDSFCRELPIAPAPAEVSTAPAHINFSESFILNEADIEWVSAEDGPLTSGIPVEVYDGENLIKEASVCSTARSDLQATGPSTSAGQSLQRGKKRKPQTEREECFKKLKDSHIEINELTMKMMNEKHRKELELLDLRAEVYRKSISTMGEVISMCRAVKNTFENKENLPNFQFP
;
A
#
# COMPACT_ATOMS: atom_id res chain seq x y z
N MET A 1 -33.19 -19.57 30.19
CA MET A 1 -33.52 -19.56 28.74
C MET A 1 -32.22 -19.40 27.97
N THR A 2 -31.63 -20.52 27.56
CA THR A 2 -30.39 -20.58 26.77
C THR A 2 -30.77 -20.48 25.30
N THR A 3 -30.57 -19.32 24.69
CA THR A 3 -30.73 -19.15 23.26
C THR A 3 -29.64 -19.95 22.55
N ALA A 4 -30.05 -20.93 21.75
CA ALA A 4 -29.16 -21.70 20.90
C ALA A 4 -28.56 -20.76 19.84
N ILE A 5 -27.29 -20.39 20.03
CA ILE A 5 -26.50 -19.60 19.09
C ILE A 5 -26.27 -20.47 17.85
N SER A 6 -26.74 -19.99 16.69
CA SER A 6 -26.63 -20.68 15.42
C SER A 6 -25.15 -20.81 15.04
N PRO A 7 -24.66 -21.98 14.60
CA PRO A 7 -23.23 -22.24 14.37
C PRO A 7 -22.61 -21.46 13.18
N ARG A 8 -23.29 -20.42 12.69
CA ARG A 8 -22.85 -19.54 11.60
C ARG A 8 -23.09 -18.06 11.88
N ASP A 9 -23.21 -17.66 13.15
CA ASP A 9 -23.19 -16.24 13.49
C ASP A 9 -21.82 -15.68 13.09
N LYS A 10 -21.78 -15.08 11.90
CA LYS A 10 -20.61 -14.49 11.29
C LYS A 10 -20.14 -13.42 12.26
N ALA A 11 -18.97 -13.61 12.84
CA ALA A 11 -18.37 -12.61 13.73
C ALA A 11 -18.49 -11.22 13.10
N PRO A 12 -18.84 -10.18 13.88
CA PRO A 12 -19.05 -8.84 13.35
C PRO A 12 -17.85 -8.41 12.50
N ALA A 13 -18.15 -7.92 11.29
CA ALA A 13 -17.13 -7.45 10.36
C ALA A 13 -16.36 -6.28 10.98
N LEU A 14 -15.05 -6.23 10.73
CA LEU A 14 -14.23 -5.13 11.23
C LEU A 14 -14.60 -3.82 10.52
N THR A 15 -14.74 -2.76 11.30
CA THR A 15 -14.92 -1.38 10.83
C THR A 15 -13.70 -0.92 10.05
N TYR A 16 -13.84 0.17 9.29
CA TYR A 16 -12.71 0.73 8.54
C TYR A 16 -11.53 1.11 9.44
N GLN A 17 -11.81 1.79 10.56
CA GLN A 17 -10.78 2.20 11.52
C GLN A 17 -10.07 1.00 12.15
N GLN A 18 -10.81 -0.05 12.51
CA GLN A 18 -10.22 -1.30 13.01
C GLN A 18 -9.31 -1.96 11.97
N LYS A 19 -9.73 -2.01 10.70
CA LYS A 19 -8.90 -2.55 9.62
C LYS A 19 -7.61 -1.75 9.46
N LEU A 20 -7.67 -0.41 9.57
CA LEU A 20 -6.50 0.45 9.49
C LEU A 20 -5.53 0.19 10.65
N THR A 21 -6.04 0.12 11.88
CA THR A 21 -5.24 -0.23 13.06
C THR A 21 -4.59 -1.61 12.92
N LEU A 22 -5.32 -2.59 12.39
CA LEU A 22 -4.76 -3.93 12.12
C LEU A 22 -3.60 -3.86 11.13
N VAL A 23 -3.72 -3.09 10.05
CA VAL A 23 -2.62 -2.91 9.08
C VAL A 23 -1.42 -2.24 9.74
N ASN A 24 -1.63 -1.22 10.56
CA ASN A 24 -0.54 -0.54 11.29
C ASN A 24 0.20 -1.49 12.25
N LEU A 25 -0.52 -2.31 13.01
CA LEU A 25 0.10 -3.32 13.89
C LEU A 25 0.90 -4.37 13.10
N ILE A 26 0.44 -4.75 11.89
CA ILE A 26 1.19 -5.66 11.02
C ILE A 26 2.46 -4.98 10.47
N ILE A 27 2.40 -3.68 10.17
CA ILE A 27 3.57 -2.89 9.76
C ILE A 27 4.63 -2.85 10.87
N GLU A 28 4.22 -2.70 12.13
CA GLU A 28 5.11 -2.76 13.30
C GLU A 28 5.70 -4.17 13.49
N HIS A 29 4.93 -5.21 13.21
CA HIS A 29 5.31 -6.62 13.38
C HIS A 29 5.61 -7.34 12.05
N LYS A 30 6.54 -6.79 11.26
CA LYS A 30 6.92 -7.31 9.91
C LYS A 30 7.28 -8.80 9.86
N VAL A 31 7.69 -9.39 10.98
CA VAL A 31 8.01 -10.84 11.08
C VAL A 31 6.86 -11.72 10.61
N VAL A 32 5.62 -11.25 10.76
CA VAL A 32 4.40 -11.93 10.33
C VAL A 32 4.32 -12.09 8.80
N LEU A 33 4.99 -11.21 8.05
CA LEU A 33 4.94 -11.15 6.59
C LEU A 33 6.07 -11.90 5.91
N SER A 34 7.07 -12.36 6.65
CA SER A 34 8.19 -13.12 6.07
C SER A 34 7.64 -14.34 5.31
N ARG A 35 8.28 -14.69 4.18
CA ARG A 35 7.94 -15.87 3.39
C ARG A 35 8.61 -17.15 3.90
N ASP A 36 9.62 -17.02 4.75
CA ASP A 36 10.43 -18.16 5.18
C ASP A 36 9.61 -19.11 6.05
N ASN A 37 9.78 -20.41 5.84
CA ASN A 37 9.02 -21.45 6.52
C ASN A 37 9.85 -22.25 7.52
N ASP A 38 10.92 -21.64 8.04
CA ASP A 38 11.76 -22.25 9.06
C ASP A 38 10.99 -22.42 10.36
N TYR A 39 11.29 -23.48 11.11
CA TYR A 39 10.64 -23.76 12.40
C TYR A 39 10.65 -22.55 13.34
N ASP A 40 11.81 -21.88 13.47
CA ASP A 40 11.96 -20.68 14.28
C ASP A 40 11.12 -19.53 13.76
N ASN A 41 10.99 -19.39 12.43
CA ASN A 41 10.20 -18.33 11.84
C ASN A 41 8.69 -18.58 12.01
N ILE A 42 8.25 -19.84 11.91
CA ILE A 42 6.86 -20.22 12.23
C ILE A 42 6.53 -19.84 13.68
N ASN A 43 7.43 -20.11 14.63
CA ASN A 43 7.25 -19.74 16.03
C ASN A 43 7.25 -18.22 16.24
N LYS A 44 8.15 -17.49 15.58
CA LYS A 44 8.18 -16.03 15.61
C LYS A 44 6.91 -15.40 15.01
N LYS A 45 6.38 -15.96 13.91
CA LYS A 45 5.09 -15.55 13.31
C LYS A 45 3.92 -15.80 14.25
N LYS A 46 3.86 -16.97 14.90
CA LYS A 46 2.83 -17.26 15.91
C LYS A 46 2.90 -16.28 17.09
N ALA A 47 4.11 -16.01 17.60
CA ALA A 47 4.31 -15.03 18.66
C ALA A 47 3.93 -13.60 18.21
N GLY A 48 4.28 -13.22 16.98
CA GLY A 48 3.90 -11.93 16.39
C GLY A 48 2.39 -11.75 16.29
N TRP A 49 1.66 -12.77 15.82
CA TRP A 49 0.20 -12.73 15.76
C TRP A 49 -0.48 -12.65 17.13
N LYS A 50 0.06 -13.33 18.15
CA LYS A 50 -0.40 -13.19 19.54
C LYS A 50 -0.25 -11.75 20.03
N LYS A 51 0.93 -11.14 19.83
CA LYS A 51 1.17 -9.73 20.20
C LYS A 51 0.23 -8.78 19.48
N ILE A 52 0.05 -8.94 18.16
CA ILE A 52 -0.91 -8.14 17.39
C ILE A 52 -2.32 -8.26 17.98
N THR A 53 -2.74 -9.48 18.33
CA THR A 53 -4.08 -9.73 18.89
C THR A 53 -4.25 -9.08 20.26
N GLU A 54 -3.23 -9.14 21.12
CA GLU A 54 -3.20 -8.45 22.41
C GLU A 54 -3.28 -6.93 22.23
N CYS A 55 -2.39 -6.34 21.44
CA CYS A 55 -2.38 -4.90 21.17
C CYS A 55 -3.69 -4.40 20.54
N PHE A 56 -4.26 -5.17 19.61
CA PHE A 56 -5.52 -4.83 18.96
C PHE A 56 -6.68 -4.82 19.97
N ASN A 57 -6.79 -5.86 20.79
CA ASN A 57 -7.85 -5.95 21.80
C ASN A 57 -7.66 -4.90 22.92
N SER A 58 -6.43 -4.53 23.25
CA SER A 58 -6.13 -3.44 24.19
C SER A 58 -6.50 -2.06 23.64
N THR A 59 -6.41 -1.87 22.32
CA THR A 59 -6.80 -0.61 21.65
C THR A 59 -8.32 -0.42 21.66
N TYR A 60 -9.08 -1.52 21.65
CA TYR A 60 -10.55 -1.51 21.62
C TYR A 60 -11.17 -2.26 22.82
N PRO A 61 -11.00 -1.75 24.07
CA PRO A 61 -11.41 -2.48 25.27
C PRO A 61 -12.92 -2.64 25.43
N PHE A 62 -13.71 -1.76 24.80
CA PHE A 62 -15.18 -1.77 24.88
C PHE A 62 -15.86 -2.66 23.84
N GLN A 63 -15.09 -3.37 23.01
CA GLN A 63 -15.62 -4.21 21.94
C GLN A 63 -15.37 -5.69 22.24
N GLU A 64 -16.11 -6.56 21.53
CA GLU A 64 -15.90 -8.00 21.62
C GLU A 64 -14.46 -8.35 21.20
N LYS A 65 -13.76 -9.06 22.09
CA LYS A 65 -12.37 -9.48 21.86
C LYS A 65 -12.28 -10.31 20.59
N LYS A 66 -11.39 -9.91 19.69
CA LYS A 66 -11.16 -10.62 18.44
C LYS A 66 -10.12 -11.72 18.63
N ASN A 67 -10.40 -12.86 18.01
CA ASN A 67 -9.50 -14.00 17.98
C ASN A 67 -8.41 -13.82 16.91
N GLU A 68 -7.25 -14.43 17.14
CA GLU A 68 -6.13 -14.43 16.19
C GLU A 68 -6.56 -14.85 14.76
N THR A 69 -7.39 -15.89 14.67
CA THR A 69 -7.90 -16.41 13.39
C THR A 69 -8.79 -15.41 12.66
N GLN A 70 -9.56 -14.58 13.38
CA GLN A 70 -10.42 -13.57 12.79
C GLN A 70 -9.57 -12.43 12.20
N LEU A 71 -8.56 -11.98 12.94
CA LEU A 71 -7.62 -10.95 12.47
C LEU A 71 -6.83 -11.43 11.25
N LYS A 72 -6.34 -12.67 11.26
CA LYS A 72 -5.68 -13.30 10.10
C LYS A 72 -6.56 -13.31 8.86
N ARG A 73 -7.82 -13.78 8.98
CA ARG A 73 -8.78 -13.79 7.85
C ARG A 73 -9.06 -12.38 7.34
N SER A 74 -9.21 -11.40 8.23
CA SER A 74 -9.41 -10.01 7.81
C SER A 74 -8.20 -9.46 7.07
N TRP A 75 -6.98 -9.77 7.51
CA TRP A 75 -5.75 -9.39 6.82
C TRP A 75 -5.66 -10.03 5.43
N GLU A 76 -5.91 -11.34 5.32
CA GLU A 76 -5.93 -12.05 4.03
C GLU A 76 -6.94 -11.43 3.07
N TYR A 77 -8.12 -11.08 3.55
CA TYR A 77 -9.13 -10.39 2.75
C TYR A 77 -8.62 -9.02 2.23
N ILE A 78 -8.03 -8.19 3.10
CA ILE A 78 -7.47 -6.88 2.71
C ILE A 78 -6.36 -7.06 1.66
N ARG A 79 -5.44 -7.99 1.92
CA ARG A 79 -4.34 -8.34 1.00
C ARG A 79 -4.84 -8.83 -0.36
N ASN A 80 -5.83 -9.72 -0.38
CA ASN A 80 -6.39 -10.25 -1.62
C ASN A 80 -7.15 -9.18 -2.41
N LYS A 81 -7.88 -8.30 -1.71
CA LYS A 81 -8.55 -7.15 -2.33
C LYS A 81 -7.55 -6.22 -3.01
N LEU A 82 -6.44 -5.91 -2.34
CA LEU A 82 -5.36 -5.11 -2.93
C LEU A 82 -4.76 -5.80 -4.17
N LYS A 83 -4.44 -7.09 -4.08
CA LYS A 83 -3.91 -7.88 -5.21
C LYS A 83 -4.85 -7.86 -6.42
N LYS A 84 -6.17 -7.96 -6.18
CA LYS A 84 -7.18 -7.86 -7.25
C LYS A 84 -7.15 -6.49 -7.92
N LEU A 85 -7.19 -5.41 -7.14
CA LEU A 85 -7.14 -4.03 -7.68
C LEU A 85 -5.85 -3.76 -8.47
N HIS A 86 -4.71 -4.24 -7.96
CA HIS A 86 -3.43 -4.12 -8.65
C HIS A 86 -3.39 -4.94 -9.94
N GLY A 87 -3.91 -6.18 -9.91
CA GLY A 87 -4.03 -7.02 -11.11
C GLY A 87 -4.94 -6.41 -12.19
N GLU A 88 -6.05 -5.79 -11.80
CA GLU A 88 -6.92 -5.05 -12.73
C GLU A 88 -6.20 -3.85 -13.36
N TYR A 89 -5.41 -3.12 -12.57
CA TYR A 89 -4.58 -2.03 -13.06
C TYR A 89 -3.54 -2.52 -14.09
N ILE A 90 -2.82 -3.60 -13.78
CA ILE A 90 -1.85 -4.21 -14.70
C ILE A 90 -2.53 -4.66 -16.00
N LYS A 91 -3.69 -5.33 -15.90
CA LYS A 91 -4.47 -5.76 -17.09
C LYS A 91 -4.85 -4.56 -17.97
N LYS A 92 -5.37 -3.49 -17.37
CA LYS A 92 -5.69 -2.25 -18.09
C LYS A 92 -4.45 -1.64 -18.74
N LYS A 93 -3.32 -1.62 -18.03
CA LYS A 93 -2.04 -1.10 -18.52
C LYS A 93 -1.52 -1.90 -19.72
N ARG A 94 -1.68 -3.23 -19.74
CA ARG A 94 -1.27 -4.08 -20.86
C ARG A 94 -2.25 -4.00 -22.05
N ALA A 95 -3.53 -3.71 -21.79
CA ALA A 95 -4.56 -3.63 -22.82
C ALA A 95 -4.49 -2.37 -23.70
N THR A 96 -3.72 -1.33 -23.34
CA THR A 96 -3.68 -0.07 -24.09
C THR A 96 -2.97 -0.16 -25.45
N GLY A 97 -2.22 -1.24 -25.74
CA GLY A 97 -1.70 -1.51 -27.08
C GLY A 97 -0.82 -0.42 -27.71
N GLY A 98 -0.20 0.45 -26.90
CA GLY A 98 0.58 1.62 -27.36
C GLY A 98 -0.06 2.97 -27.04
N GLY A 99 -1.29 3.00 -26.53
CA GLY A 99 -1.91 4.20 -25.96
C GLY A 99 -1.29 4.64 -24.63
N PRO A 100 -1.55 5.88 -24.18
CA PRO A 100 -1.04 6.40 -22.92
C PRO A 100 -1.43 5.48 -21.75
N PRO A 101 -0.54 5.30 -20.75
CA PRO A 101 -0.79 4.39 -19.64
C PRO A 101 -2.01 4.84 -18.84
N PRO A 102 -2.84 3.91 -18.34
CA PRO A 102 -3.96 4.25 -17.49
C PRO A 102 -3.45 4.92 -16.21
N THR A 103 -4.20 5.89 -15.72
CA THR A 103 -3.90 6.56 -14.45
C THR A 103 -3.84 5.51 -13.33
N PRO A 104 -2.85 5.57 -12.42
CA PRO A 104 -2.76 4.65 -11.30
C PRO A 104 -4.03 4.72 -10.45
N PRO A 105 -4.51 3.58 -9.91
CA PRO A 105 -5.67 3.56 -9.03
C PRO A 105 -5.39 4.41 -7.80
N LYS A 106 -6.31 5.32 -7.48
CA LYS A 106 -6.27 6.07 -6.22
C LYS A 106 -6.73 5.14 -5.11
N TYR A 107 -5.83 4.84 -4.18
CA TYR A 107 -6.13 4.00 -3.01
C TYR A 107 -6.62 4.88 -1.85
N GLY A 108 -7.59 4.40 -1.08
CA GLY A 108 -7.88 4.99 0.23
C GLY A 108 -6.74 4.67 1.23
N ALA A 109 -6.65 5.41 2.34
CA ALA A 109 -5.55 5.29 3.30
C ALA A 109 -5.25 3.84 3.76
N LEU A 110 -6.29 3.02 3.96
CA LEU A 110 -6.14 1.59 4.28
C LEU A 110 -5.38 0.82 3.19
N MET A 111 -5.75 1.03 1.93
CA MET A 111 -5.16 0.33 0.79
C MET A 111 -3.77 0.86 0.48
N GLU A 112 -3.53 2.15 0.69
CA GLU A 112 -2.20 2.77 0.54
C GLU A 112 -1.20 2.26 1.59
N ALA A 113 -1.61 2.17 2.86
CA ALA A 113 -0.80 1.57 3.92
C ALA A 113 -0.52 0.09 3.64
N THR A 114 -1.53 -0.64 3.15
CA THR A 114 -1.37 -2.05 2.75
C THR A 114 -0.43 -2.18 1.54
N ALA A 115 -0.53 -1.29 0.55
CA ALA A 115 0.32 -1.29 -0.64
C ALA A 115 1.77 -1.00 -0.29
N SER A 116 2.03 -0.08 0.64
CA SER A 116 3.37 0.19 1.15
C SER A 116 4.00 -1.04 1.82
N LEU A 117 3.18 -1.89 2.44
CA LEU A 117 3.62 -3.10 3.11
C LEU A 117 3.88 -4.26 2.14
N ILE A 118 3.03 -4.40 1.10
CA ILE A 118 3.04 -5.50 0.13
C ILE A 118 3.79 -5.12 -1.15
N GLY A 119 4.25 -3.87 -1.31
CA GLY A 119 4.84 -3.33 -2.53
C GLY A 119 5.90 -4.24 -3.15
N TYR A 120 6.77 -4.81 -2.32
CA TYR A 120 7.73 -5.82 -2.76
C TYR A 120 7.08 -7.03 -3.44
N GLU A 121 6.00 -7.62 -2.90
CA GLU A 121 5.30 -8.74 -3.54
C GLU A 121 4.60 -8.36 -4.85
N LEU A 122 4.14 -7.12 -4.99
CA LEU A 122 3.45 -6.65 -6.19
C LEU A 122 4.43 -6.45 -7.34
N GLU A 123 5.60 -5.86 -7.08
CA GLU A 123 6.63 -5.63 -8.10
C GLU A 123 7.21 -6.92 -8.70
N PHE A 124 7.41 -7.96 -7.88
CA PHE A 124 7.94 -9.25 -8.38
C PHE A 124 6.99 -9.97 -9.35
N ALA A 125 5.68 -9.74 -9.28
CA ALA A 125 4.71 -10.38 -10.17
C ALA A 125 4.79 -9.83 -11.62
N ASP A 126 5.25 -8.60 -11.79
CA ASP A 126 5.35 -7.97 -13.12
C ASP A 126 6.63 -8.35 -13.86
N GLN A 127 7.73 -8.62 -13.17
CA GLN A 127 9.04 -8.88 -13.80
C GLN A 127 9.18 -10.29 -14.39
N GLN A 128 8.39 -11.27 -13.91
CA GLN A 128 8.65 -12.68 -14.22
C GLN A 128 8.21 -13.10 -15.64
N TYR A 129 7.25 -12.41 -16.27
CA TYR A 129 6.69 -12.86 -17.56
C TYR A 129 7.33 -12.20 -18.80
N ASP A 130 7.80 -10.97 -18.72
CA ASP A 130 8.38 -10.27 -19.89
C ASP A 130 9.81 -10.74 -20.23
N SER A 131 10.54 -11.30 -19.26
CA SER A 131 11.93 -11.72 -19.48
C SER A 131 12.07 -13.07 -20.18
N PHE A 132 11.04 -13.91 -20.21
CA PHE A 132 11.14 -15.24 -20.84
C PHE A 132 10.71 -15.26 -22.32
N CYS A 133 10.03 -14.22 -22.80
CA CYS A 133 9.58 -14.11 -24.18
C CYS A 133 10.58 -13.39 -25.10
N ARG A 134 11.68 -12.84 -24.56
CA ARG A 134 12.79 -12.33 -25.36
C ARG A 134 13.80 -13.46 -25.58
N GLU A 135 13.88 -13.91 -26.83
CA GLU A 135 14.94 -14.79 -27.35
C GLU A 135 14.81 -16.30 -27.04
N LEU A 136 13.65 -16.90 -27.31
CA LEU A 136 13.72 -18.25 -27.86
C LEU A 136 14.21 -18.12 -29.30
N PRO A 137 15.35 -18.74 -29.68
CA PRO A 137 15.79 -18.76 -31.06
C PRO A 137 14.65 -19.34 -31.88
N ILE A 138 14.14 -18.56 -32.83
CA ILE A 138 13.12 -18.98 -33.77
C ILE A 138 13.67 -20.24 -34.43
N ALA A 139 13.16 -21.40 -34.02
CA ALA A 139 13.49 -22.63 -34.70
C ALA A 139 13.08 -22.43 -36.17
N PRO A 140 13.94 -22.78 -37.14
CA PRO A 140 13.58 -22.67 -38.55
C PRO A 140 12.27 -23.42 -38.78
N ALA A 141 11.32 -22.74 -39.41
CA ALA A 141 9.97 -23.25 -39.63
C ALA A 141 10.02 -24.68 -40.19
N PRO A 142 9.34 -25.66 -39.57
CA PRO A 142 9.18 -26.96 -40.19
C PRO A 142 8.39 -26.77 -41.49
N ALA A 143 8.93 -27.32 -42.58
CA ALA A 143 8.30 -27.31 -43.89
C ALA A 143 6.85 -27.83 -43.81
N GLU A 144 5.98 -27.17 -44.57
CA GLU A 144 4.53 -27.35 -44.62
C GLU A 144 4.11 -28.83 -44.66
N VAL A 145 3.46 -29.29 -43.59
CA VAL A 145 2.65 -30.51 -43.62
C VAL A 145 1.19 -30.09 -43.57
N SER A 146 0.58 -30.12 -44.74
CA SER A 146 -0.87 -30.03 -44.95
C SER A 146 -1.56 -31.18 -44.21
N THR A 147 -2.33 -30.91 -43.15
CA THR A 147 -3.30 -31.86 -42.62
C THR A 147 -4.54 -31.15 -42.04
N ALA A 148 -5.69 -31.74 -42.34
CA ALA A 148 -7.08 -31.30 -42.29
C ALA A 148 -7.65 -30.87 -40.91
N PRO A 149 -8.79 -30.14 -40.89
CA PRO A 149 -9.42 -29.64 -39.67
C PRO A 149 -10.20 -30.71 -38.91
N ALA A 150 -9.86 -30.94 -37.65
CA ALA A 150 -10.72 -31.65 -36.70
C ALA A 150 -11.33 -30.64 -35.71
N HIS A 151 -12.64 -30.47 -35.80
CA HIS A 151 -13.45 -29.70 -34.87
C HIS A 151 -13.44 -30.37 -33.49
N ILE A 152 -12.95 -29.66 -32.47
CA ILE A 152 -13.16 -30.02 -31.07
C ILE A 152 -14.06 -28.96 -30.44
N ASN A 153 -15.32 -29.33 -30.22
CA ASN A 153 -16.28 -28.56 -29.44
C ASN A 153 -15.88 -28.65 -27.95
N PHE A 154 -15.41 -27.54 -27.39
CA PHE A 154 -15.26 -27.38 -25.94
C PHE A 154 -16.27 -26.34 -25.45
N SER A 155 -17.45 -26.82 -25.06
CA SER A 155 -18.46 -26.04 -24.37
C SER A 155 -18.38 -26.33 -22.88
N GLU A 156 -17.72 -25.46 -22.12
CA GLU A 156 -17.84 -25.44 -20.66
C GLU A 156 -18.04 -23.99 -20.20
N SER A 157 -19.31 -23.64 -20.02
CA SER A 157 -19.76 -22.36 -19.48
C SER A 157 -19.51 -22.33 -17.97
N PHE A 158 -18.48 -21.60 -17.55
CA PHE A 158 -18.26 -21.27 -16.15
C PHE A 158 -19.01 -19.97 -15.82
N ILE A 159 -20.22 -20.09 -15.26
CA ILE A 159 -20.98 -18.96 -14.73
C ILE A 159 -20.36 -18.57 -13.39
N LEU A 160 -19.63 -17.46 -13.35
CA LEU A 160 -19.33 -16.75 -12.10
C LEU A 160 -20.49 -15.78 -11.82
N ASN A 161 -21.19 -16.01 -10.71
CA ASN A 161 -22.22 -15.13 -10.20
C ASN A 161 -21.62 -13.76 -9.86
N GLU A 162 -22.03 -12.76 -10.64
CA GLU A 162 -21.70 -11.34 -10.55
C GLU A 162 -22.71 -10.62 -9.65
N ALA A 163 -22.83 -11.06 -8.39
CA ALA A 163 -23.79 -10.51 -7.44
C ALA A 163 -23.15 -10.28 -6.07
N ASP A 164 -22.15 -9.39 -6.01
CA ASP A 164 -21.66 -8.77 -4.77
C ASP A 164 -20.96 -7.43 -5.09
N ILE A 165 -21.58 -6.62 -5.95
CA ILE A 165 -21.26 -5.20 -6.15
C ILE A 165 -22.54 -4.42 -5.92
N GLU A 166 -22.78 -4.04 -4.67
CA GLU A 166 -23.26 -2.72 -4.25
C GLU A 166 -23.61 -2.79 -2.75
N TRP A 167 -23.13 -1.80 -2.00
CA TRP A 167 -23.82 -1.11 -0.91
C TRP A 167 -22.80 -0.09 -0.36
N VAL A 168 -22.71 1.04 -1.07
CA VAL A 168 -22.37 2.31 -0.43
C VAL A 168 -23.67 2.73 0.25
N SER A 169 -23.78 2.50 1.55
CA SER A 169 -24.86 3.10 2.33
C SER A 169 -24.62 4.60 2.37
N ALA A 170 -25.51 5.32 1.67
CA ALA A 170 -25.79 6.71 1.96
C ALA A 170 -26.23 6.81 3.43
N GLU A 171 -25.67 7.78 4.13
CA GLU A 171 -26.06 8.10 5.50
C GLU A 171 -27.36 8.90 5.45
N ASP A 172 -28.48 8.24 5.75
CA ASP A 172 -29.71 8.93 6.17
C ASP A 172 -29.63 9.14 7.69
N GLY A 173 -29.13 10.32 8.08
CA GLY A 173 -29.25 10.86 9.43
C GLY A 173 -30.26 12.01 9.46
N PRO A 174 -31.12 12.11 10.50
CA PRO A 174 -32.25 13.03 10.49
C PRO A 174 -31.88 14.48 10.81
N LEU A 175 -32.65 15.38 10.20
CA LEU A 175 -32.82 16.81 10.45
C LEU A 175 -32.46 17.29 11.87
N THR A 176 -31.39 18.09 11.98
CA THR A 176 -31.26 19.09 13.05
C THR A 176 -30.77 20.43 12.49
N SER A 177 -31.72 21.36 12.38
CA SER A 177 -31.60 22.82 12.48
C SER A 177 -30.24 23.50 12.22
N GLY A 178 -30.14 24.15 11.05
CA GLY A 178 -29.95 25.60 10.95
C GLY A 178 -28.60 26.20 11.35
N ILE A 179 -27.64 26.20 10.42
CA ILE A 179 -26.60 27.24 10.29
C ILE A 179 -26.39 27.50 8.79
N PRO A 180 -26.44 28.75 8.30
CA PRO A 180 -26.27 29.04 6.89
C PRO A 180 -24.79 29.03 6.53
N VAL A 181 -24.40 28.20 5.56
CA VAL A 181 -23.07 28.24 4.94
C VAL A 181 -23.23 28.75 3.51
N GLU A 182 -22.41 29.75 3.21
CA GLU A 182 -22.36 30.49 1.95
C GLU A 182 -22.23 29.59 0.71
N VAL A 183 -22.99 29.97 -0.30
CA VAL A 183 -22.93 29.48 -1.68
C VAL A 183 -21.59 29.90 -2.29
N TYR A 184 -20.84 28.92 -2.79
CA TYR A 184 -19.72 29.17 -3.72
C TYR A 184 -20.03 28.44 -5.03
N ASP A 185 -20.47 29.21 -6.02
CA ASP A 185 -20.66 28.78 -7.39
C ASP A 185 -19.31 28.75 -8.11
N GLY A 186 -19.01 27.63 -8.76
CA GLY A 186 -17.77 27.40 -9.48
C GLY A 186 -17.99 26.48 -10.68
N GLU A 187 -18.91 26.86 -11.56
CA GLU A 187 -18.94 26.35 -12.93
C GLU A 187 -17.78 26.94 -13.75
N ASN A 188 -16.96 26.09 -14.36
CA ASN A 188 -16.38 26.34 -15.69
C ASN A 188 -15.65 25.06 -16.17
N LEU A 189 -16.11 24.40 -17.23
CA LEU A 189 -15.95 24.76 -18.66
C LEU A 189 -14.67 24.16 -19.25
N ILE A 190 -14.77 22.96 -19.84
CA ILE A 190 -14.07 22.64 -21.10
C ILE A 190 -15.01 21.82 -21.98
N LYS A 191 -15.43 22.47 -23.06
CA LYS A 191 -16.16 21.90 -24.20
C LYS A 191 -15.18 21.25 -25.18
N GLU A 192 -15.69 20.17 -25.77
CA GLU A 192 -15.52 19.66 -27.13
C GLU A 192 -14.42 20.21 -28.06
N ALA A 193 -13.71 19.26 -28.67
CA ALA A 193 -13.33 19.21 -30.07
C ALA A 193 -12.92 17.74 -30.38
N SER A 194 -12.94 17.17 -31.57
CA SER A 194 -13.56 17.43 -32.86
C SER A 194 -12.97 16.32 -33.77
N VAL A 195 -13.85 15.47 -34.31
CA VAL A 195 -13.88 14.82 -35.65
C VAL A 195 -12.58 14.53 -36.46
N CYS A 196 -12.60 13.34 -37.09
CA CYS A 196 -11.88 12.84 -38.30
C CYS A 196 -10.39 12.44 -38.15
N SER A 197 -9.82 11.46 -38.87
CA SER A 197 -10.26 10.61 -39.99
C SER A 197 -9.20 9.53 -40.29
N THR A 198 -9.66 8.39 -40.80
CA THR A 198 -9.12 7.60 -41.95
C THR A 198 -7.61 7.61 -42.24
N ALA A 199 -6.96 6.44 -42.19
CA ALA A 199 -6.25 5.81 -43.31
C ALA A 199 -5.44 4.59 -42.83
N ARG A 200 -5.83 3.40 -43.29
CA ARG A 200 -5.08 2.15 -43.12
C ARG A 200 -4.37 1.92 -44.46
N SER A 201 -3.05 2.06 -44.48
CA SER A 201 -2.23 1.80 -45.66
C SER A 201 -1.54 0.45 -45.49
N ASP A 202 -1.85 -0.43 -46.43
CA ASP A 202 -1.15 -1.68 -46.68
C ASP A 202 0.33 -1.42 -46.96
N LEU A 203 1.20 -2.18 -46.31
CA LEU A 203 2.61 -2.30 -46.70
C LEU A 203 2.96 -3.78 -46.88
N GLN A 204 3.01 -4.14 -48.16
CA GLN A 204 3.61 -5.37 -48.68
C GLN A 204 5.11 -5.37 -48.34
N ALA A 205 5.57 -6.43 -47.68
CA ALA A 205 6.99 -6.71 -47.49
C ALA A 205 7.47 -7.63 -48.62
N THR A 206 8.26 -7.09 -49.53
CA THR A 206 9.08 -7.84 -50.48
C THR A 206 10.40 -8.21 -49.82
N GLY A 207 10.73 -9.50 -49.83
CA GLY A 207 12.06 -10.00 -49.47
C GLY A 207 13.09 -9.70 -50.57
N PRO A 208 14.38 -9.83 -50.23
CA PRO A 208 15.13 -10.86 -50.95
C PRO A 208 16.03 -11.71 -50.04
N SER A 209 15.93 -13.02 -50.26
CA SER A 209 17.02 -13.96 -50.50
C SER A 209 18.46 -13.40 -50.41
N THR A 210 19.37 -14.10 -49.71
CA THR A 210 20.51 -14.82 -50.33
C THR A 210 21.63 -15.14 -49.32
N SER A 211 21.73 -16.43 -48.99
CA SER A 211 22.95 -17.26 -48.91
C SER A 211 24.05 -17.09 -47.84
N ALA A 212 24.77 -18.22 -47.72
CA ALA A 212 26.12 -18.44 -47.23
C ALA A 212 26.27 -18.79 -45.75
N GLY A 213 26.19 -20.10 -45.50
CA GLY A 213 26.61 -20.73 -44.26
C GLY A 213 28.12 -20.66 -44.06
N GLN A 214 28.52 -20.50 -42.80
CA GLN A 214 29.82 -20.93 -42.30
C GLN A 214 29.63 -21.61 -40.95
N SER A 215 29.79 -22.92 -40.97
CA SER A 215 29.87 -23.79 -39.81
C SER A 215 31.21 -23.55 -39.11
N LEU A 216 31.21 -22.68 -38.09
CA LEU A 216 32.32 -22.50 -37.18
C LEU A 216 32.11 -23.40 -35.96
N GLN A 217 32.91 -24.47 -35.91
CA GLN A 217 33.06 -25.31 -34.71
C GLN A 217 33.59 -24.45 -33.56
N ARG A 218 32.68 -23.94 -32.72
CA ARG A 218 33.02 -23.23 -31.48
C ARG A 218 33.48 -24.23 -30.42
N GLY A 219 34.79 -24.44 -30.36
CA GLY A 219 35.44 -25.03 -29.20
C GLY A 219 35.14 -24.18 -27.97
N LYS A 220 34.32 -24.72 -27.05
CA LYS A 220 33.98 -24.11 -25.76
C LYS A 220 35.21 -24.11 -24.86
N LYS A 221 36.14 -23.17 -25.09
CA LYS A 221 37.18 -22.82 -24.09
C LYS A 221 36.44 -22.30 -22.86
N ARG A 222 36.40 -23.13 -21.81
CA ARG A 222 35.92 -22.75 -20.48
C ARG A 222 36.69 -21.49 -20.06
N LYS A 223 35.98 -20.40 -19.78
CA LYS A 223 36.58 -19.17 -19.26
C LYS A 223 37.37 -19.48 -17.98
N PRO A 224 38.53 -18.84 -17.76
CA PRO A 224 39.36 -19.08 -16.59
C PRO A 224 38.58 -18.76 -15.31
N GLN A 225 38.67 -19.67 -14.34
CA GLN A 225 37.93 -19.65 -13.07
C GLN A 225 38.09 -18.34 -12.27
N THR A 226 39.18 -17.61 -12.50
CA THR A 226 39.54 -16.35 -11.86
C THR A 226 38.56 -15.21 -12.14
N GLU A 227 38.02 -15.08 -13.35
CA GLU A 227 37.04 -14.02 -13.67
C GLU A 227 35.73 -14.15 -12.88
N ARG A 228 35.35 -15.40 -12.58
CA ARG A 228 34.13 -15.70 -11.81
C ARG A 228 34.29 -15.32 -10.34
N GLU A 229 35.45 -15.60 -9.77
CA GLU A 229 35.76 -15.28 -8.37
C GLU A 229 35.83 -13.77 -8.13
N GLU A 230 36.40 -13.01 -9.07
CA GLU A 230 36.40 -11.54 -9.02
C GLU A 230 34.99 -10.95 -9.08
N CYS A 231 34.11 -11.50 -9.91
CA CYS A 231 32.71 -11.07 -9.99
C CYS A 231 31.96 -11.29 -8.68
N PHE A 232 32.15 -12.45 -8.04
CA PHE A 232 31.55 -12.74 -6.74
C PHE A 232 32.08 -11.84 -5.63
N LYS A 233 33.39 -11.50 -5.65
CA LYS A 233 33.97 -10.57 -4.69
C LYS A 233 33.36 -9.18 -4.82
N LYS A 234 33.28 -8.63 -6.05
CA LYS A 234 32.64 -7.34 -6.33
C LYS A 234 31.19 -7.29 -5.87
N LEU A 235 30.45 -8.38 -6.05
CA LEU A 235 29.05 -8.46 -5.60
C LEU A 235 28.93 -8.41 -4.07
N LYS A 236 29.81 -9.09 -3.34
CA LYS A 236 29.84 -9.06 -1.87
C LYS A 236 30.21 -7.68 -1.35
N ASP A 237 31.23 -7.06 -1.93
CA ASP A 237 31.67 -5.71 -1.54
C ASP A 237 30.56 -4.68 -1.77
N SER A 238 29.87 -4.75 -2.92
CA SER A 238 28.71 -3.90 -3.21
C SER A 238 27.55 -4.12 -2.22
N HIS A 239 27.31 -5.35 -1.79
CA HIS A 239 26.27 -5.63 -0.80
C HIS A 239 26.60 -5.04 0.58
N ILE A 240 27.88 -5.09 0.99
CA ILE A 240 28.36 -4.46 2.23
C ILE A 240 28.15 -2.94 2.16
N GLU A 241 28.53 -2.32 1.04
CA GLU A 241 28.38 -0.87 0.83
C GLU A 241 26.91 -0.42 0.90
N ILE A 242 25.99 -1.16 0.28
CA ILE A 242 24.54 -0.89 0.33
C ILE A 242 24.02 -0.97 1.77
N ASN A 243 24.45 -1.98 2.53
CA ASN A 243 24.03 -2.14 3.92
C ASN A 243 24.56 -1.01 4.81
N GLU A 244 25.82 -0.60 4.62
CA GLU A 244 26.40 0.55 5.33
C GLU A 244 25.67 1.86 5.01
N LEU A 245 25.34 2.10 3.74
CA LEU A 245 24.59 3.29 3.33
C LEU A 245 23.19 3.31 3.94
N THR A 246 22.52 2.15 3.95
CA THR A 246 21.19 1.99 4.56
C THR A 246 21.24 2.30 6.06
N MET A 247 22.25 1.80 6.78
CA MET A 247 22.45 2.10 8.20
C MET A 247 22.73 3.59 8.43
N LYS A 248 23.56 4.23 7.59
CA LYS A 248 23.82 5.68 7.67
C LYS A 248 22.55 6.50 7.49
N MET A 249 21.71 6.16 6.50
CA MET A 249 20.43 6.82 6.29
C MET A 249 19.46 6.66 7.47
N MET A 250 19.36 5.46 8.04
CA MET A 250 18.52 5.22 9.22
C MET A 250 19.00 6.02 10.44
N ASN A 251 20.32 6.06 10.67
CA ASN A 251 20.91 6.84 11.76
C ASN A 251 20.71 8.34 11.56
N GLU A 252 20.84 8.84 10.33
CA GLU A 252 20.58 10.25 10.01
C GLU A 252 19.11 10.61 10.22
N LYS A 253 18.19 9.73 9.80
CA LYS A 253 16.76 9.90 10.05
C LYS A 253 16.47 9.97 11.55
N HIS A 254 17.00 9.03 12.33
CA HIS A 254 16.81 9.02 13.79
C HIS A 254 17.39 10.28 14.45
N ARG A 255 18.55 10.76 13.99
CA ARG A 255 19.14 12.02 14.46
C ARG A 255 18.21 13.22 14.22
N LYS A 256 17.60 13.31 13.03
CA LYS A 256 16.64 14.39 12.71
C LYS A 256 15.35 14.29 13.54
N GLU A 257 14.88 13.08 13.82
CA GLU A 257 13.72 12.86 14.69
C GLU A 257 13.98 13.33 16.13
N LEU A 258 15.19 13.08 16.67
CA LEU A 258 15.60 13.59 17.97
C LEU A 258 15.67 15.12 18.01
N GLU A 259 16.26 15.73 16.99
CA GLU A 259 16.34 17.19 16.86
C GLU A 259 14.95 17.85 16.82
N LEU A 260 13.98 17.21 16.14
CA LEU A 260 12.60 17.67 16.10
C LEU A 260 11.91 17.57 17.47
N LEU A 261 12.19 16.51 18.24
CA LEU A 261 11.67 16.36 19.60
C LEU A 261 12.22 17.45 20.54
N ASP A 262 13.50 17.80 20.42
CA ASP A 262 14.11 18.87 21.20
C ASP A 262 13.50 20.24 20.86
N LEU A 263 13.29 20.53 19.57
CA LEU A 263 12.59 21.74 19.12
C LEU A 263 11.16 21.80 19.67
N ARG A 264 10.43 20.69 19.63
CA ARG A 264 9.07 20.61 20.19
C ARG A 264 9.09 20.83 21.70
N ALA A 265 10.05 20.24 22.43
CA ALA A 265 10.20 20.45 23.87
C ALA A 265 10.50 21.92 24.20
N GLU A 266 11.30 22.60 23.38
CA GLU A 266 11.60 24.03 23.55
C GLU A 266 10.35 24.91 23.36
N VAL A 267 9.51 24.61 22.36
CA VAL A 267 8.23 25.31 22.17
C VAL A 267 7.33 25.13 23.40
N TYR A 268 7.24 23.91 23.95
CA TYR A 268 6.46 23.67 25.17
C TYR A 268 7.03 24.42 26.38
N ARG A 269 8.36 24.44 26.59
CA ARG A 269 8.99 25.20 27.67
C ARG A 269 8.65 26.69 27.58
N LYS A 270 8.74 27.28 26.39
CA LYS A 270 8.38 28.69 26.15
C LYS A 270 6.90 28.96 26.45
N SER A 271 6.00 28.10 25.97
CA SER A 271 4.56 28.22 26.23
C SER A 271 4.24 28.16 27.73
N ILE A 272 4.85 27.23 28.46
CA ILE A 272 4.68 27.12 29.92
C ILE A 272 5.20 28.38 30.62
N SER A 273 6.35 28.92 30.20
CA SER A 273 6.89 30.17 30.75
C SER A 273 5.94 31.34 30.56
N THR A 274 5.42 31.55 29.34
CA THR A 274 4.47 32.62 29.04
C THR A 274 3.17 32.47 29.83
N MET A 275 2.64 31.25 29.96
CA MET A 275 1.46 31.03 30.81
C MET A 275 1.74 31.35 32.29
N GLY A 276 2.94 31.05 32.77
CA GLY A 276 3.39 31.42 34.12
C GLY A 276 3.38 32.94 34.36
N GLU A 277 3.86 33.72 33.40
CA GLU A 277 3.84 35.19 33.44
C GLU A 277 2.40 35.74 33.47
N VAL A 278 1.52 35.22 32.62
CA VAL A 278 0.10 35.61 32.60
C VAL A 278 -0.58 35.31 33.93
N ILE A 279 -0.36 34.11 34.49
CA ILE A 279 -0.91 33.74 35.81
C ILE A 279 -0.38 34.69 36.90
N SER A 280 0.91 35.04 36.86
CA SER A 280 1.51 35.99 37.79
C SER A 280 0.86 37.38 37.70
N MET A 281 0.62 37.88 36.49
CA MET A 281 -0.09 39.13 36.25
C MET A 281 -1.52 39.10 36.80
N CYS A 282 -2.28 38.03 36.53
CA CYS A 282 -3.64 37.88 37.04
C CYS A 282 -3.69 37.89 38.57
N ARG A 283 -2.71 37.25 39.25
CA ARG A 283 -2.60 37.29 40.71
C ARG A 283 -2.28 38.69 41.23
N ALA A 284 -1.37 39.41 40.57
CA ALA A 284 -1.05 40.79 40.95
C ALA A 284 -2.27 41.71 40.86
N VAL A 285 -3.04 41.62 39.76
CA VAL A 285 -4.28 42.38 39.58
C VAL A 285 -5.29 42.02 40.67
N LYS A 286 -5.51 40.73 40.94
CA LYS A 286 -6.43 40.28 41.99
C LYS A 286 -6.06 40.86 43.36
N ASN A 287 -4.78 40.80 43.75
CA ASN A 287 -4.31 41.36 45.02
C ASN A 287 -4.51 42.87 45.12
N THR A 288 -4.39 43.62 44.01
CA THR A 288 -4.67 45.07 44.01
C THR A 288 -6.15 45.41 44.19
N PHE A 289 -7.06 44.53 43.74
CA PHE A 289 -8.49 44.69 43.96
C PHE A 289 -8.87 44.39 45.42
N GLU A 290 -8.40 43.26 45.97
CA GLU A 290 -8.68 42.87 47.37
C GLU A 290 -8.15 43.91 48.38
N ASN A 291 -7.00 44.55 48.11
CA ASN A 291 -6.47 45.60 48.98
C ASN A 291 -7.28 46.91 48.96
N LYS A 292 -8.05 47.18 47.90
CA LYS A 292 -8.90 48.39 47.82
C LYS A 292 -10.19 48.25 48.64
N GLU A 293 -10.67 47.03 48.87
CA GLU A 293 -11.87 46.79 49.70
C GLU A 293 -11.60 46.99 51.20
N ASN A 294 -10.33 47.02 51.63
CA ASN A 294 -9.93 47.33 53.00
C ASN A 294 -9.69 48.84 53.26
N LEU A 295 -10.27 49.73 52.44
CA LEU A 295 -10.22 51.16 52.74
C LEU A 295 -10.95 51.43 54.07
N PRO A 296 -10.34 52.20 54.99
CA PRO A 296 -10.94 52.47 56.30
C PRO A 296 -12.29 53.13 56.08
N ASN A 297 -13.30 52.55 56.75
CA ASN A 297 -14.69 52.99 56.71
C ASN A 297 -14.74 54.49 57.05
N PHE A 298 -14.85 55.33 56.03
CA PHE A 298 -14.89 56.78 56.18
C PHE A 298 -16.22 57.10 56.88
N GLN A 299 -16.17 57.29 58.20
CA GLN A 299 -17.28 57.86 58.95
C GLN A 299 -17.46 59.29 58.46
N PHE A 300 -18.52 59.53 57.69
CA PHE A 300 -18.94 60.87 57.36
C PHE A 300 -19.47 61.57 58.62
N PRO A 301 -19.04 62.82 58.89
CA PRO A 301 -19.51 63.62 60.01
C PRO A 301 -20.97 64.08 59.84
#